data_AF-A0A8B9HN21-F1
#
_entry.id   AF-A0A8B9HN21-F1
#
_cell.length_a   1.000
_cell.length_b   1.000
_cell.length_c   1.000
_cell.angle_alpha   90.00
_cell.angle_beta   90.00
_cell.angle_gamma   90.00
#
_symmetry.space_group_name_H-M   'P 1'
#
loop_
_entity.id
_entity.type
_entity.pdbx_description
1 polymer ?
#
loop_
_entity_poly.entity_id
_entity_poly.type
_entity_poly.pdbx_seq_one_letter_code
_entity_poly.pdbx_strand_id
1 'polypeptide(L)'
;MRRDRINSSIEQLKTLLTPEFLNQQPDSKLEKADILEMTVSFLRRQQQQQQQQQQPAFSSRSAAVNQGFSRCVHELLHFLSKDEVKTQSQRKLMNQVLSEKSALWRPW
;
A
#
# COMPACT_ATOMS: atom_id res chain seq x y z
N MET A 1 -5.35 -29.27 -31.76
CA MET A 1 -4.20 -29.05 -30.84
C MET A 1 -4.29 -27.74 -30.05
N ARG A 2 -4.25 -26.54 -30.66
CA ARG A 2 -4.34 -25.27 -29.88
C ARG A 2 -5.68 -25.09 -29.16
N ARG A 3 -6.80 -25.33 -29.85
CA ARG A 3 -8.15 -25.23 -29.29
C ARG A 3 -8.35 -26.17 -28.10
N ASP A 4 -7.84 -27.39 -28.18
CA ASP A 4 -7.95 -28.39 -27.11
C ASP A 4 -7.18 -27.98 -25.87
N ARG A 5 -5.97 -27.43 -26.05
CA ARG A 5 -5.17 -26.86 -24.96
C ARG A 5 -5.92 -25.73 -24.26
N ILE A 6 -6.51 -24.81 -25.01
CA ILE A 6 -7.29 -23.69 -24.46
C ILE A 6 -8.49 -24.21 -23.66
N ASN A 7 -9.25 -25.17 -24.22
CA ASN A 7 -10.41 -25.74 -23.52
C ASN A 7 -9.99 -26.46 -22.23
N SER A 8 -8.89 -27.21 -22.26
CA SER A 8 -8.34 -27.88 -21.08
C SER A 8 -7.99 -26.87 -19.99
N SER A 9 -7.31 -25.76 -20.33
CA SER A 9 -7.00 -24.71 -19.35
C SER A 9 -8.25 -24.04 -18.77
N ILE A 10 -9.31 -23.84 -19.56
CA ILE A 10 -10.57 -23.28 -19.05
C ILE A 10 -11.24 -24.23 -18.06
N GLU A 11 -11.25 -25.55 -18.32
CA GLU A 11 -11.78 -26.54 -17.37
C GLU A 11 -10.93 -26.65 -16.10
N GLN A 12 -9.60 -26.49 -16.22
CA GLN A 12 -8.71 -26.40 -15.07
C GLN A 12 -9.03 -25.18 -14.21
N LEU A 13 -9.23 -24.00 -14.82
CA LEU A 13 -9.63 -22.78 -14.12
C LEU A 13 -10.97 -22.98 -13.41
N LYS A 14 -11.95 -23.58 -14.09
CA LYS A 14 -13.25 -23.92 -13.50
C LYS A 14 -13.08 -24.75 -12.23
N THR A 15 -12.28 -25.79 -12.30
CA THR A 15 -12.04 -26.70 -11.16
C THR A 15 -11.36 -25.99 -10.00
N LEU A 16 -10.29 -25.23 -10.27
CA LEU A 16 -9.52 -24.51 -9.24
C LEU A 16 -10.34 -23.43 -8.52
N LEU A 17 -11.26 -22.78 -9.23
CA LEU A 17 -12.05 -21.67 -8.71
C LEU A 17 -13.49 -22.07 -8.34
N THR A 18 -13.84 -23.36 -8.42
CA THR A 18 -15.15 -23.91 -7.99
C THR A 18 -15.70 -23.30 -6.69
N PRO A 19 -14.94 -23.22 -5.58
CA PRO A 19 -15.47 -22.65 -4.34
C PRO A 19 -15.81 -21.17 -4.46
N GLU A 20 -15.04 -20.40 -5.25
CA GLU A 20 -15.31 -18.98 -5.49
C GLU A 20 -16.55 -18.79 -6.39
N PHE A 21 -16.72 -19.67 -7.38
CA PHE A 21 -17.93 -19.68 -8.21
C PHE A 21 -19.19 -20.01 -7.41
N LEU A 22 -19.16 -21.01 -6.53
CA LEU A 22 -20.32 -21.39 -5.72
C LEU A 22 -20.74 -20.30 -4.74
N ASN A 23 -19.78 -19.53 -4.20
CA ASN A 23 -20.08 -18.40 -3.34
C ASN A 23 -20.77 -17.25 -4.10
N GLN A 24 -20.45 -17.05 -5.38
CA GLN A 24 -21.01 -15.95 -6.18
C GLN A 24 -22.27 -16.35 -6.96
N GLN A 25 -22.35 -17.59 -7.43
CA GLN A 25 -23.44 -18.13 -8.24
C GLN A 25 -23.58 -19.66 -8.03
N PRO A 26 -24.33 -20.09 -7.01
CA PRO A 26 -24.44 -21.51 -6.64
C PRO A 26 -25.25 -22.37 -7.63
N ASP A 27 -26.13 -21.76 -8.45
CA ASP A 27 -27.09 -22.50 -9.30
C ASP A 27 -26.98 -22.17 -10.81
N SER A 28 -25.94 -21.43 -11.21
CA SER A 28 -25.79 -21.01 -12.61
C SER A 28 -24.86 -21.95 -13.38
N LYS A 29 -25.28 -22.28 -14.60
CA LYS A 29 -24.43 -22.94 -15.59
C LYS A 29 -23.32 -21.97 -16.01
N LEU A 30 -22.11 -22.18 -15.50
CA LEU A 30 -20.94 -21.38 -15.86
C LEU A 30 -20.59 -21.56 -17.35
N GLU A 31 -20.76 -20.50 -18.14
CA GLU A 31 -20.27 -20.45 -19.50
C GLU A 31 -18.76 -20.13 -19.51
N LYS A 32 -18.11 -20.34 -20.67
CA LYS A 32 -16.67 -20.05 -20.78
C LYS A 32 -16.33 -18.59 -20.51
N ALA A 33 -17.25 -17.68 -20.84
CA ALA A 33 -17.07 -16.26 -20.57
C ALA A 33 -17.09 -15.99 -19.05
N ASP A 34 -18.04 -16.57 -18.31
CA ASP A 34 -18.13 -16.42 -16.85
C ASP A 34 -16.89 -16.97 -16.14
N ILE A 35 -16.41 -18.14 -16.57
CA ILE A 35 -15.19 -18.77 -16.01
C ILE A 35 -14.00 -17.81 -16.16
N LEU A 36 -13.85 -17.21 -17.34
CA LEU A 36 -12.73 -16.29 -17.62
C LEU A 36 -12.88 -14.97 -16.85
N GLU A 37 -14.08 -14.38 -16.82
CA GLU A 37 -14.33 -13.14 -16.10
C GLU A 37 -14.07 -13.28 -14.61
N MET A 38 -14.58 -14.35 -14.00
CA MET A 38 -14.37 -14.63 -12.59
C MET A 38 -12.89 -14.89 -12.29
N THR A 39 -12.20 -15.62 -13.17
CA THR A 39 -10.76 -15.86 -13.03
C THR A 39 -9.99 -14.53 -13.04
N VAL A 40 -10.27 -13.63 -13.96
CA VAL A 40 -9.62 -12.31 -14.02
C VAL A 40 -9.90 -11.50 -12.75
N SER A 41 -11.16 -11.49 -12.32
CA SER A 41 -11.58 -10.78 -11.10
C SER A 41 -10.88 -11.34 -9.86
N PHE A 42 -10.78 -12.66 -9.73
CA PHE A 42 -10.06 -13.34 -8.66
C PHE A 42 -8.57 -12.98 -8.67
N LEU A 43 -7.90 -13.09 -9.82
CA LEU A 43 -6.47 -12.80 -9.95
C LEU A 43 -6.15 -11.33 -9.65
N ARG A 44 -7.01 -10.39 -10.07
CA ARG A 44 -6.87 -8.97 -9.73
C ARG A 44 -6.98 -8.73 -8.23
N ARG A 45 -7.96 -9.35 -7.57
CA ARG A 45 -8.10 -9.26 -6.10
C ARG A 45 -6.88 -9.84 -5.39
N GLN A 46 -6.40 -11.00 -5.82
CA GLN A 46 -5.19 -11.62 -5.26
C GLN A 46 -3.95 -10.75 -5.44
N GLN A 47 -3.78 -10.14 -6.62
CA GLN A 47 -2.65 -9.24 -6.88
C GLN A 47 -2.70 -7.99 -5.99
N GLN A 48 -3.87 -7.40 -5.79
CA GLN A 48 -4.03 -6.25 -4.89
C GLN A 48 -3.74 -6.62 -3.43
N GLN A 49 -4.22 -7.78 -2.97
CA GLN A 49 -3.93 -8.28 -1.62
C GLN A 49 -2.44 -8.55 -1.43
N GLN A 50 -1.77 -9.15 -2.43
CA GLN A 50 -0.32 -9.34 -2.40
C GLN A 50 0.44 -8.00 -2.36
N GLN A 51 0.02 -6.99 -3.12
CA GLN A 51 0.64 -5.67 -3.07
C GLN A 51 0.46 -5.00 -1.71
N GLN A 52 -0.70 -5.16 -1.06
CA GLN A 52 -0.91 -4.65 0.30
C GLN A 52 -0.06 -5.40 1.34
N GLN A 53 0.11 -6.73 1.20
CA GLN A 53 0.93 -7.52 2.11
C GLN A 53 2.44 -7.38 1.87
N GLN A 54 2.84 -7.07 0.63
CA GLN A 54 4.23 -6.78 0.26
C GLN A 54 4.63 -5.32 0.50
N GLN A 55 3.80 -4.52 1.17
CA GLN A 55 4.29 -3.30 1.80
C GLN A 55 5.48 -3.69 2.67
N PRO A 56 6.71 -3.29 2.31
CA PRO A 56 7.88 -3.80 2.98
C PRO A 56 7.78 -3.45 4.47
N ALA A 57 8.18 -4.35 5.36
CA ALA A 57 8.33 -4.03 6.78
C ALA A 57 9.24 -2.79 7.02
N PHE A 58 10.02 -2.40 6.00
CA PHE A 58 10.74 -1.12 5.92
C PHE A 58 9.83 0.11 5.91
N SER A 59 8.61 0.06 5.34
CA SER A 59 7.62 1.14 5.41
C SER A 59 7.08 1.32 6.83
N SER A 60 6.91 0.24 7.59
CA SER A 60 6.46 0.31 8.99
C SER A 60 7.56 0.88 9.90
N ARG A 61 8.82 0.46 9.69
CA ARG A 61 9.96 0.99 10.45
C ARG A 61 10.28 2.44 10.09
N SER A 62 10.24 2.79 8.81
CA SER A 62 10.43 4.18 8.36
C SER A 62 9.28 5.06 8.83
N ALA A 63 8.02 4.59 8.80
CA ALA A 63 6.89 5.32 9.35
C ALA A 63 7.02 5.54 10.87
N ALA A 64 7.43 4.52 11.64
CA ALA A 64 7.65 4.65 13.07
C ALA A 64 8.82 5.61 13.40
N VAL A 65 9.93 5.51 12.66
CA VAL A 65 11.09 6.42 12.81
C VAL A 65 10.72 7.85 12.41
N ASN A 66 10.02 8.04 11.29
CA ASN A 66 9.54 9.35 10.85
C ASN A 66 8.55 9.96 11.84
N GLN A 67 7.68 9.15 12.45
CA GLN A 67 6.76 9.60 13.49
C GLN A 67 7.49 10.00 14.77
N GLY A 68 8.51 9.23 15.18
CA GLY A 68 9.37 9.56 16.32
C GLY A 68 10.14 10.87 16.08
N PHE A 69 10.76 11.00 14.90
CA PHE A 69 11.46 12.22 14.48
C PHE A 69 10.53 13.44 14.45
N SER A 70 9.33 13.30 13.86
CA SER A 70 8.34 14.39 13.80
C SER A 70 7.91 14.84 15.21
N ARG A 71 7.73 13.90 16.15
CA ARG A 71 7.44 14.22 17.56
C ARG A 71 8.59 14.96 18.23
N CYS A 72 9.83 14.48 18.09
CA CYS A 72 11.00 15.17 18.64
C CYS A 72 11.15 16.59 18.09
N VAL A 73 10.97 16.76 16.78
CA VAL A 73 11.03 18.08 16.13
C VAL A 73 9.90 18.99 16.61
N HIS A 74 8.68 18.48 16.74
CA HIS A 74 7.54 19.26 17.24
C HIS A 74 7.82 19.76 18.67
N GLU A 75 8.32 18.89 19.53
CA GLU A 75 8.64 19.24 20.91
C GLU A 75 9.80 20.25 20.98
N LEU A 76 10.85 20.07 20.18
CA LEU A 76 11.95 21.02 20.08
C LEU A 76 11.46 22.41 19.63
N LEU A 77 10.60 22.47 18.61
CA LEU A 77 10.02 23.73 18.15
C LEU A 77 9.14 24.39 19.21
N HIS A 78 8.35 23.59 19.94
CA HIS A 78 7.51 24.04 21.04
C HIS A 78 8.34 24.63 22.20
N PHE A 79 9.41 23.95 22.63
CA PHE A 79 10.35 24.47 23.63
C PHE A 79 11.01 25.78 23.17
N LEU A 80 11.52 25.83 21.93
CA LEU A 80 12.17 27.02 21.38
C LEU A 80 11.20 28.18 21.10
N SER A 81 9.88 27.94 21.15
CA SER A 81 8.86 28.98 20.95
C SER A 81 8.40 29.62 22.26
N LYS A 82 8.58 28.96 23.40
CA LYS A 82 8.22 29.48 24.73
C LYS A 82 9.22 30.47 25.32
N ASP A 83 10.41 30.57 24.73
CA ASP A 83 11.46 31.49 25.19
C ASP A 83 11.33 32.87 24.53
N GLU A 84 11.12 33.91 25.35
CA GLU A 84 10.97 35.30 24.90
C GLU A 84 12.30 35.89 24.40
N VAL A 85 13.46 35.36 24.82
CA VAL A 85 14.81 35.85 24.45
C VAL A 85 15.58 34.76 23.69
N LYS A 86 15.16 34.52 22.45
CA LYS A 86 15.82 33.52 21.59
C LYS A 86 17.27 33.89 21.31
N THR A 87 18.20 33.05 21.77
CA THR A 87 19.63 33.20 21.47
C THR A 87 19.91 33.00 19.97
N GLN A 88 21.02 33.54 19.47
CA GLN A 88 21.42 33.37 18.07
C GLN A 88 21.52 31.88 17.67
N SER A 89 21.97 31.02 18.59
CA SER A 89 22.07 29.57 18.38
C SER A 89 20.70 28.90 18.26
N GLN A 90 19.72 29.29 19.07
CA GLN A 90 18.34 28.78 18.97
C GLN A 90 17.68 29.18 17.64
N ARG A 91 17.91 30.42 17.17
CA ARG A 91 17.40 30.87 15.86
C ARG A 91 18.03 30.09 14.70
N LYS A 92 19.34 29.83 14.75
CA LYS A 92 20.04 29.02 13.74
C LYS A 92 19.49 27.58 13.71
N LEU A 93 19.34 26.96 14.88
CA LEU A 93 18.78 25.61 15.00
C LEU A 93 17.36 25.51 14.43
N MET A 94 16.49 26.47 14.78
CA MET A 94 15.11 26.52 14.26
C MET A 94 15.06 26.66 12.74
N ASN A 95 15.94 27.48 12.15
CA ASN A 95 16.03 27.62 10.69
C ASN A 95 16.53 26.34 10.00
N GLN A 96 17.47 25.60 10.60
CA GLN A 96 17.91 24.32 10.03
C GLN A 96 16.80 23.27 10.05
N VAL A 97 16.09 23.15 11.17
CA VAL A 97 14.98 22.19 11.31
C VAL A 97 13.81 22.53 10.38
N LEU A 98 13.49 23.81 10.20
CA LEU A 98 12.46 24.26 9.25
C LEU A 98 12.90 24.08 7.78
N SER A 99 14.19 24.28 7.48
CA SER A 99 14.77 24.01 6.16
C SER A 99 14.70 22.51 5.82
N GLU A 100 14.93 21.63 6.78
CA GLU A 100 14.85 20.17 6.57
C GLU A 100 13.41 19.70 6.30
N LYS A 101 12.41 20.36 6.88
CA LYS A 101 10.99 20.12 6.53
C LYS A 101 10.65 20.49 5.08
N SER A 102 11.33 21.48 4.50
CA SER A 102 11.12 21.85 3.09
C SER A 102 11.70 20.81 2.11
N ALA A 103 12.68 20.02 2.53
CA ALA A 103 13.23 18.91 1.74
C ALA A 103 12.33 17.65 1.76
N LEU A 104 11.61 17.43 2.86
CA LEU A 104 10.65 16.33 3.01
C LEU A 104 9.32 16.56 2.25
N TRP A 105 9.02 17.81 1.87
CA TRP A 105 7.80 18.21 1.14
C TRP A 105 8.04 18.47 -0.36
N ARG A 106 8.99 17.79 -1.00
CA ARG A 106 9.04 17.76 -2.47
C ARG A 106 8.30 16.53 -2.99
N PRO A 107 7.00 16.63 -3.34
CA PRO A 107 6.41 15.65 -4.23
C PRO A 107 7.08 15.82 -5.60
N TRP A 108 7.29 14.69 -6.28
CA TRP A 108 7.65 14.66 -7.69
C TRP A 108 6.72 15.53 -8.52
#